data_AF-A0A5J4SIJ6-F1
#
_entry.id   AF-A0A5J4SIJ6-F1
#
_cell.length_a   1.000
_cell.length_b   1.000
_cell.length_c   1.000
_cell.angle_alpha   90.00
_cell.angle_beta   90.00
_cell.angle_gamma   90.00
#
_symmetry.space_group_name_H-M   'P 1'
#
loop_
_entity.id
_entity.type
_entity.pdbx_description
1 polymer ?
#
loop_
_entity_poly.entity_id
_entity_poly.type
_entity_poly.pdbx_seq_one_letter_code
_entity_poly.pdbx_strand_id
1 'polypeptide(L)'
;MKQRIFDNVFEYTPEELVDHIKKGTFSFEELVSETIGELEREKKTSIQNLLQNGEDRDWQKACENNTIDCYREYLDIYQNGKYRDEARTKIGELEDLELLKGEEQAWEQACQENSKNAFILYNNKYPNGKYNTTANKKIEEFTKGELFDDSTELLISEIENVYTNKNKYNDHRIVLLNTIKSYFINQKISKHDFLNIIRKDNNLLEIEIIKTLLSEGFITSGDLLEIGIDKFFVRELLSYTASNSHSYPRSEVPEKREDGVTEVYFWGIPASGKTCALGAILSTAKNEARNMHMHQDSKAYGYMYELAESFITNNTTDVCVLPSGTPVGTIHEMKFTLTDNKDKQHPIICYDLAGELFTCIYVSQAEKDKLTQEQEVTLNKLKSLLAPGKNRNIHFFVIEYGAEKKMYNGRSQRLYLEAAATFIKEQNIFDKSTDGVYLLITKTDKIVGENNIVEHLTGYIKKHYKGFYNNLKDICKQYSINDGDVNIIPFTMGEVCFQSFCRFNPERAKKVVKVIMDRSVIKKKGNWFTDILKQ
;
A
#
# COMPACT_ATOMS: atom_id res chain seq x y z
N MET A 1 53.10 -3.96 -42.43
CA MET A 1 52.19 -3.03 -43.14
C MET A 1 52.90 -2.38 -44.32
N LYS A 2 54.00 -1.64 -44.09
CA LYS A 2 54.86 -1.03 -45.14
C LYS A 2 55.19 -1.96 -46.33
N GLN A 3 55.80 -3.13 -46.09
CA GLN A 3 56.18 -4.06 -47.16
C GLN A 3 54.99 -4.53 -48.02
N ARG A 4 53.84 -4.80 -47.39
CA ARG A 4 52.62 -5.22 -48.10
C ARG A 4 52.07 -4.15 -49.05
N ILE A 5 52.26 -2.87 -48.72
CA ILE A 5 51.86 -1.73 -49.57
C ILE A 5 52.79 -1.65 -50.78
N PHE A 6 54.10 -1.85 -50.60
CA PHE A 6 55.06 -1.88 -51.69
C PHE A 6 54.82 -3.05 -52.64
N ASP A 7 54.63 -4.26 -52.11
CA ASP A 7 54.39 -5.48 -52.90
C ASP A 7 53.09 -5.43 -53.71
N ASN A 8 52.15 -4.51 -53.39
CA ASN A 8 50.85 -4.36 -54.06
C ASN A 8 50.59 -2.91 -54.46
N VAL A 9 51.62 -2.13 -54.81
CA VAL A 9 51.51 -0.68 -55.04
C VAL A 9 50.51 -0.30 -56.14
N PHE A 10 50.19 -1.20 -57.05
CA PHE A 10 49.20 -1.03 -58.11
C PHE A 10 47.76 -0.96 -57.57
N GLU A 11 47.45 -1.61 -56.44
CA GLU A 11 46.11 -1.65 -55.84
C GLU A 11 45.72 -0.34 -55.13
N TYR A 12 46.71 0.49 -54.78
CA TYR A 12 46.50 1.74 -54.05
C TYR A 12 46.37 2.92 -55.00
N THR A 13 45.42 3.81 -54.76
CA THR A 13 45.31 5.09 -55.47
C THR A 13 46.48 6.03 -55.11
N PRO A 14 46.82 7.02 -55.97
CA PRO A 14 47.77 8.08 -55.62
C PRO A 14 47.48 8.71 -54.25
N GLU A 15 46.20 8.92 -53.96
CA GLU A 15 45.67 9.49 -52.74
C GLU A 15 45.98 8.63 -51.50
N GLU A 16 45.76 7.32 -51.57
CA GLU A 16 46.03 6.40 -50.46
C GLU A 16 47.54 6.29 -50.16
N LEU A 17 48.37 6.32 -51.21
CA LEU A 17 49.82 6.32 -51.06
C LEU A 17 50.31 7.62 -50.40
N VAL A 18 49.73 8.77 -50.76
CA VAL A 18 50.02 10.07 -50.14
C VAL A 18 49.61 10.09 -48.67
N ASP A 19 48.46 9.53 -48.32
CA ASP A 19 48.01 9.40 -46.92
C ASP A 19 49.03 8.59 -46.09
N HIS A 20 49.56 7.49 -46.63
CA HIS A 20 50.60 6.69 -45.97
C HIS A 20 51.92 7.44 -45.80
N ILE A 21 52.32 8.24 -46.81
CA ILE A 21 53.52 9.07 -46.77
C ILE A 21 53.38 10.16 -45.69
N LYS A 22 52.24 10.88 -45.68
CA LYS A 22 51.97 11.94 -44.69
C LYS A 22 51.87 11.41 -43.26
N LYS A 23 51.37 10.18 -43.08
CA LYS A 23 51.36 9.47 -41.79
C LYS A 23 52.74 8.91 -41.37
N GLY A 24 53.79 9.13 -42.16
CA GLY A 24 55.14 8.66 -41.86
C GLY A 24 55.32 7.15 -41.98
N THR A 25 54.44 6.44 -42.70
CA THR A 25 54.57 4.98 -42.92
C THR A 25 55.80 4.67 -43.76
N PHE A 26 56.12 5.54 -44.72
CA PHE A 26 57.31 5.51 -45.57
C PHE A 26 57.49 6.87 -46.27
N SER A 27 58.69 7.16 -46.78
CA SER A 27 58.93 8.39 -47.56
C SER A 27 58.59 8.21 -49.04
N PHE A 28 58.42 9.32 -49.77
CA PHE A 28 58.24 9.25 -51.21
C PHE A 28 59.46 8.66 -51.92
N GLU A 29 60.66 8.94 -51.41
CA GLU A 29 61.92 8.35 -51.90
C GLU A 29 61.94 6.84 -51.68
N GLU A 30 61.53 6.37 -50.50
CA GLU A 30 61.43 4.94 -50.19
C GLU A 30 60.38 4.25 -51.08
N LEU A 31 59.23 4.89 -51.32
CA LEU A 31 58.22 4.36 -52.23
C LEU A 31 58.78 4.18 -53.64
N VAL A 32 59.58 5.14 -54.14
CA VAL A 32 60.17 5.10 -55.48
C VAL A 32 61.33 4.10 -55.57
N SER A 33 62.15 3.95 -54.52
CA SER A 33 63.30 3.04 -54.53
C SER A 33 62.92 1.57 -54.36
N GLU A 34 61.83 1.28 -53.66
CA GLU A 34 61.40 -0.11 -53.36
C GLU A 34 60.42 -0.68 -54.39
N THR A 35 59.86 0.15 -55.29
CA THR A 35 58.87 -0.28 -56.32
C THR A 35 59.43 -0.23 -57.75
N ILE A 36 60.73 -0.50 -57.92
CA ILE A 36 61.52 -0.27 -59.13
C ILE A 36 60.82 -0.81 -60.40
N GLY A 37 60.20 0.08 -61.17
CA GLY A 37 59.55 -0.21 -62.45
C GLY A 37 58.04 -0.48 -62.38
N GLU A 38 57.46 -0.65 -61.19
CA GLU A 38 56.04 -0.95 -61.00
C GLU A 38 55.17 0.30 -60.76
N LEU A 39 55.78 1.41 -60.34
CA LEU A 39 55.09 2.69 -60.17
C LEU A 39 55.08 3.50 -61.49
N GLU A 40 53.92 3.54 -62.16
CA GLU A 40 53.74 4.28 -63.41
C GLU A 40 54.10 5.76 -63.31
N ARG A 41 54.62 6.34 -64.41
CA ARG A 41 55.07 7.74 -64.46
C ARG A 41 53.95 8.73 -64.11
N GLU A 42 52.73 8.50 -64.61
CA GLU A 42 51.57 9.33 -64.32
C GLU A 42 51.18 9.27 -62.84
N LYS A 43 51.19 8.06 -62.25
CA LYS A 43 50.94 7.83 -60.83
C LYS A 43 51.98 8.55 -59.95
N LYS A 44 53.26 8.48 -60.32
CA LYS A 44 54.35 9.19 -59.64
C LYS A 44 54.18 10.71 -59.69
N THR A 45 53.82 11.27 -60.84
CA THR A 45 53.54 12.70 -61.00
C THR A 45 52.32 13.13 -60.18
N SER A 46 51.28 12.32 -60.15
CA SER A 46 50.09 12.57 -59.32
C SER A 46 50.41 12.60 -57.83
N ILE A 47 51.16 11.61 -57.33
CA ILE A 47 51.62 11.56 -55.93
C ILE A 47 52.47 12.79 -55.57
N GLN A 48 53.42 13.17 -56.44
CA GLN A 48 54.23 14.39 -56.21
C GLN A 48 53.38 15.65 -56.16
N ASN A 49 52.40 15.78 -57.05
CA ASN A 49 51.48 16.92 -57.06
C ASN A 49 50.63 16.97 -55.78
N LEU A 50 50.08 15.82 -55.34
CA LEU A 50 49.31 15.71 -54.11
C LEU A 50 50.14 15.97 -52.84
N LEU A 51 51.43 15.66 -52.86
CA LEU A 51 52.36 16.02 -51.77
C LEU A 51 52.65 17.53 -51.74
N GLN A 52 52.71 18.19 -52.90
CA GLN A 52 53.02 19.63 -53.00
C GLN A 52 51.79 20.54 -52.85
N ASN A 53 50.61 20.12 -53.35
CA ASN A 53 49.40 20.95 -53.46
C ASN A 53 48.15 20.30 -52.85
N GLY A 54 48.29 19.22 -52.08
CA GLY A 54 47.15 18.46 -51.54
C GLY A 54 46.52 19.02 -50.26
N GLU A 55 46.94 20.19 -49.77
CA GLU A 55 46.43 20.77 -48.51
C GLU A 55 44.92 21.06 -48.56
N ASP A 56 44.42 21.66 -49.65
CA ASP A 56 43.00 21.99 -49.80
C ASP A 56 42.11 20.73 -49.71
N ARG A 57 42.59 19.60 -50.25
CA ARG A 57 41.92 18.29 -50.17
C ARG A 57 41.89 17.77 -48.74
N ASP A 58 43.03 17.80 -48.06
CA ASP A 58 43.14 17.29 -46.70
C ASP A 58 42.33 18.13 -45.70
N TRP A 59 42.26 19.44 -45.92
CA TRP A 59 41.36 20.34 -45.19
C TRP A 59 39.89 20.00 -45.43
N GLN A 60 39.48 19.77 -46.68
CA GLN A 60 38.12 19.36 -47.00
C GLN A 60 37.77 18.03 -46.30
N LYS A 61 38.68 17.06 -46.30
CA LYS A 61 38.50 15.78 -45.59
C LYS A 61 38.35 15.98 -44.07
N ALA A 62 39.12 16.89 -43.47
CA ALA A 62 38.97 17.23 -42.05
C ALA A 62 37.60 17.89 -41.78
N CYS A 63 37.14 18.78 -42.67
CA CYS A 63 35.82 19.40 -42.58
C CYS A 63 34.66 18.42 -42.76
N GLU A 64 34.79 17.42 -43.64
CA GLU A 64 33.75 16.41 -43.87
C GLU A 64 33.56 15.49 -42.67
N ASN A 65 34.65 15.10 -42.00
CA ASN A 65 34.57 14.28 -40.78
C ASN A 65 34.20 15.10 -39.55
N ASN A 66 34.65 16.36 -39.47
CA ASN A 66 34.33 17.32 -38.42
C ASN A 66 34.53 16.77 -36.98
N THR A 67 35.70 16.16 -36.73
CA THR A 67 36.10 15.66 -35.41
C THR A 67 37.37 16.35 -34.94
N ILE A 68 37.56 16.42 -33.62
CA ILE A 68 38.77 16.99 -33.01
C ILE A 68 40.02 16.28 -33.54
N ASP A 69 39.99 14.95 -33.64
CA ASP A 69 41.12 14.15 -34.12
C ASP A 69 41.48 14.46 -35.57
N CYS A 70 40.50 14.59 -36.47
CA CYS A 70 40.78 14.94 -37.87
C CYS A 70 41.40 16.34 -38.03
N TYR A 71 40.99 17.31 -37.22
CA TYR A 71 41.60 18.65 -37.22
C TYR A 71 43.00 18.66 -36.58
N ARG A 72 43.23 17.82 -35.56
CA ARG A 72 44.58 17.63 -34.97
C ARG A 72 45.54 16.98 -35.97
N GLU A 73 45.09 15.93 -36.66
CA GLU A 73 45.86 15.28 -37.74
C GLU A 73 46.22 16.29 -38.86
N TYR A 74 45.27 17.14 -39.25
CA TYR A 74 45.52 18.22 -40.21
C TYR A 74 46.62 19.18 -39.72
N LEU A 75 46.55 19.62 -38.45
CA LEU A 75 47.55 20.52 -37.85
C LEU A 75 48.94 19.89 -37.70
N ASP A 76 49.02 18.58 -37.49
CA ASP A 76 50.28 17.84 -37.39
C ASP A 76 51.00 17.77 -38.75
N ILE A 77 50.24 17.56 -39.83
CA ILE A 77 50.74 17.50 -41.21
C ILE A 77 51.08 18.91 -41.73
N TYR A 78 50.22 19.90 -41.44
CA TYR A 78 50.30 21.27 -41.98
C TYR A 78 50.52 22.33 -40.89
N GLN A 79 51.67 22.26 -40.23
CA GLN A 79 52.00 23.11 -39.06
C GLN A 79 51.94 24.63 -39.35
N ASN A 80 52.21 25.03 -40.60
CA ASN A 80 52.11 26.42 -41.10
C ASN A 80 51.14 26.54 -42.28
N GLY A 81 50.14 25.65 -42.35
CA GLY A 81 49.15 25.63 -43.44
C GLY A 81 48.21 26.84 -43.46
N LYS A 82 47.61 27.07 -44.62
CA LYS A 82 46.61 28.11 -44.92
C LYS A 82 45.38 28.03 -44.00
N TYR A 83 44.93 26.84 -43.60
CA TYR A 83 43.72 26.65 -42.78
C TYR A 83 44.00 26.43 -41.28
N ARG A 84 45.22 26.72 -40.82
CA ARG A 84 45.65 26.45 -39.43
C ARG A 84 44.76 27.11 -38.38
N ASP A 85 44.43 28.38 -38.56
CA ASP A 85 43.64 29.13 -37.57
C ASP A 85 42.19 28.63 -37.55
N GLU A 86 41.62 28.31 -38.72
CA GLU A 86 40.29 27.73 -38.85
C GLU A 86 40.20 26.34 -38.19
N ALA A 87 41.21 25.49 -38.38
CA ALA A 87 41.29 24.18 -37.72
C ALA A 87 41.30 24.31 -36.18
N ARG A 88 42.04 25.29 -35.65
CA ARG A 88 42.06 25.56 -34.20
C ARG A 88 40.72 26.08 -33.68
N THR A 89 40.07 26.98 -34.43
CA THR A 89 38.71 27.45 -34.09
C THR A 89 37.73 26.29 -34.08
N LYS A 90 37.79 25.39 -35.08
CA LYS A 90 36.93 24.20 -35.14
C LYS A 90 37.14 23.25 -33.97
N ILE A 91 38.39 23.03 -33.56
CA ILE A 91 38.71 22.25 -32.35
C ILE A 91 38.07 22.89 -31.12
N GLY A 92 38.24 24.21 -30.92
CA GLY A 92 37.63 24.91 -29.79
C GLY A 92 36.09 24.82 -29.78
N GLU A 93 35.44 25.02 -30.92
CA GLU A 93 33.98 24.87 -31.07
C GLU A 93 33.50 23.46 -30.71
N LEU A 94 34.23 22.43 -31.13
CA LEU A 94 33.90 21.03 -30.84
C LEU A 94 34.14 20.65 -29.38
N GLU A 95 35.22 21.15 -28.77
CA GLU A 95 35.51 20.95 -27.35
C GLU A 95 34.43 21.60 -26.46
N ASP A 96 33.97 22.82 -26.81
CA ASP A 96 32.85 23.49 -26.12
C ASP A 96 31.54 22.69 -26.25
N LEU A 97 31.26 22.14 -27.44
CA LEU A 97 30.09 21.28 -27.68
C LEU A 97 30.13 19.97 -26.88
N GLU A 98 31.30 19.34 -26.74
CA GLU A 98 31.47 18.14 -25.91
C GLU A 98 31.25 18.45 -24.43
N LEU A 99 31.74 19.60 -23.96
CA LEU A 99 31.55 20.05 -22.58
C LEU A 99 30.06 20.24 -22.25
N LEU A 100 29.31 20.89 -23.14
CA LEU A 100 27.86 21.08 -23.05
C LEU A 100 27.10 19.75 -23.01
N LYS A 101 27.45 18.79 -23.88
CA LYS A 101 26.83 17.45 -23.87
C LYS A 101 27.12 16.68 -22.58
N GLY A 102 28.35 16.77 -22.09
CA GLY A 102 28.75 16.12 -20.84
C GLY A 102 27.99 16.66 -19.63
N GLU A 103 27.75 17.97 -19.59
CA GLU A 103 26.94 18.59 -18.54
C GLU A 103 25.48 18.11 -18.57
N GLU A 104 24.85 18.08 -19.74
CA GLU A 104 23.47 17.62 -19.90
C GLU A 104 23.28 16.18 -19.43
N GLN A 105 24.21 15.28 -19.80
CA GLN A 105 24.19 13.89 -19.37
C GLN A 105 24.38 13.75 -17.86
N ALA A 106 25.30 14.52 -17.27
CA ALA A 106 25.51 14.50 -15.82
C ALA A 106 24.28 15.00 -15.05
N TRP A 107 23.58 15.99 -15.60
CA TRP A 107 22.33 16.48 -15.05
C TRP A 107 21.19 15.45 -15.16
N GLU A 108 21.03 14.79 -16.31
CA GLU A 108 20.06 13.71 -16.48
C GLU A 108 20.32 12.56 -15.50
N GLN A 109 21.58 12.16 -15.33
CA GLN A 109 21.96 11.13 -14.36
C GLN A 109 21.60 11.55 -12.94
N ALA A 110 21.87 12.80 -12.54
CA ALA A 110 21.52 13.31 -11.23
C ALA A 110 20.00 13.32 -11.01
N CYS A 111 19.21 13.66 -12.03
CA CYS A 111 17.76 13.58 -12.00
C CYS A 111 17.23 12.14 -11.90
N GLN A 112 17.88 11.18 -12.56
CA GLN A 112 17.50 9.77 -12.51
C GLN A 112 17.80 9.14 -11.15
N GLU A 113 18.99 9.42 -10.58
CA GLU A 113 19.36 8.93 -9.26
C GLU A 113 18.56 9.64 -8.15
N ASN A 114 18.26 10.92 -8.35
CA ASN A 114 17.46 11.78 -7.48
C ASN A 114 17.88 11.69 -6.00
N SER A 115 19.18 11.85 -5.74
CA SER A 115 19.77 11.81 -4.41
C SER A 115 20.48 13.13 -4.10
N LYS A 116 20.53 13.52 -2.82
CA LYS A 116 21.30 14.70 -2.36
C LYS A 116 22.76 14.63 -2.86
N ASN A 117 23.37 13.45 -2.77
CA ASN A 117 24.73 13.22 -3.23
C ASN A 117 24.89 13.36 -4.75
N ALA A 118 23.94 12.88 -5.56
CA ALA A 118 24.00 13.01 -7.01
C ALA A 118 23.98 14.48 -7.45
N PHE A 119 23.12 15.31 -6.83
CA PHE A 119 23.08 16.75 -7.11
C PHE A 119 24.32 17.48 -6.61
N ILE A 120 24.90 17.08 -5.47
CA ILE A 120 26.20 17.60 -4.98
C ILE A 120 27.32 17.26 -5.96
N LEU A 121 27.37 16.01 -6.45
CA LEU A 121 28.36 15.57 -7.43
C LEU A 121 28.26 16.35 -8.74
N TYR A 122 27.04 16.61 -9.23
CA TYR A 122 26.81 17.47 -10.38
C TYR A 122 27.37 18.88 -10.16
N ASN A 123 27.01 19.56 -9.05
CA ASN A 123 27.51 20.90 -8.73
C ASN A 123 29.03 20.97 -8.61
N ASN A 124 29.66 19.93 -8.05
CA ASN A 124 31.10 19.85 -7.91
C ASN A 124 31.80 19.66 -9.27
N LYS A 125 31.20 18.89 -10.18
CA LYS A 125 31.72 18.64 -11.53
C LYS A 125 31.52 19.85 -12.45
N TYR A 126 30.43 20.60 -12.27
CA TYR A 126 30.11 21.81 -13.05
C TYR A 126 29.83 23.02 -12.12
N PRO A 127 30.85 23.65 -11.53
CA PRO A 127 30.67 24.74 -10.53
C PRO A 127 29.96 25.99 -11.05
N ASN A 128 29.95 26.21 -12.37
CA ASN A 128 29.23 27.29 -13.05
C ASN A 128 28.17 26.73 -14.02
N GLY A 129 27.72 25.49 -13.79
CA GLY A 129 26.76 24.80 -14.64
C GLY A 129 25.40 25.48 -14.70
N LYS A 130 24.73 25.31 -15.84
CA LYS A 130 23.39 25.85 -16.13
C LYS A 130 22.35 25.39 -15.10
N TYR A 131 22.50 24.20 -14.52
CA TYR A 131 21.52 23.62 -13.61
C TYR A 131 21.83 23.84 -12.13
N ASN A 132 22.89 24.57 -11.76
CA ASN A 132 23.32 24.73 -10.37
C ASN A 132 22.25 25.33 -9.44
N THR A 133 21.46 26.30 -9.92
CA THR A 133 20.35 26.84 -9.13
C THR A 133 19.28 25.78 -8.86
N THR A 134 18.98 24.94 -9.85
CA THR A 134 17.99 23.85 -9.71
C THR A 134 18.52 22.74 -8.82
N ALA A 135 19.78 22.33 -9.00
CA ALA A 135 20.48 21.37 -8.16
C ALA A 135 20.52 21.83 -6.68
N ASN A 136 20.86 23.10 -6.43
CA ASN A 136 20.87 23.66 -5.07
C ASN A 136 19.47 23.68 -4.44
N LYS A 137 18.41 23.96 -5.20
CA LYS A 137 17.03 23.82 -4.70
C LYS A 137 16.72 22.38 -4.28
N LYS A 138 17.12 21.39 -5.09
CA LYS A 138 16.97 19.97 -4.76
C LYS A 138 17.75 19.58 -3.50
N ILE A 139 19.00 20.03 -3.37
CA ILE A 139 19.84 19.79 -2.18
C ILE A 139 19.21 20.41 -0.92
N GLU A 140 18.68 21.62 -1.04
CA GLU A 140 17.99 22.30 0.06
C GLU A 140 16.69 21.58 0.45
N GLU A 141 15.92 21.07 -0.53
CA GLU A 141 14.74 20.21 -0.28
C GLU A 141 15.13 18.97 0.54
N PHE A 142 16.21 18.26 0.17
CA PHE A 142 16.71 17.11 0.94
C PHE A 142 17.20 17.51 2.33
N THR A 143 17.92 18.62 2.44
CA THR A 143 18.52 19.07 3.71
C THR A 143 17.45 19.53 4.71
N LYS A 144 16.37 20.18 4.24
CA LYS A 144 15.20 20.46 5.08
C LYS A 144 14.56 19.17 5.57
N GLY A 145 14.38 18.17 4.70
CA GLY A 145 13.88 16.86 5.10
C GLY A 145 14.72 16.22 6.22
N GLU A 146 16.05 16.25 6.10
CA GLU A 146 16.98 15.73 7.14
C GLU A 146 16.90 16.50 8.47
N LEU A 147 16.73 17.83 8.43
CA LEU A 147 16.60 18.67 9.63
C LEU A 147 15.26 18.47 10.36
N PHE A 148 14.22 18.09 9.62
CA PHE A 148 12.89 17.87 10.17
C PHE A 148 12.54 16.40 10.39
N ASP A 149 13.42 15.44 10.06
CA ASP A 149 13.15 14.01 10.19
C ASP A 149 12.76 13.65 11.64
N ASP A 150 13.55 14.12 12.62
CA ASP A 150 13.23 14.01 14.06
C ASP A 150 11.84 14.63 14.39
N SER A 151 11.52 15.77 13.78
CA SER A 151 10.22 16.44 13.99
C SER A 151 9.06 15.69 13.33
N THR A 152 9.28 15.01 12.20
CA THR A 152 8.27 14.17 11.57
C THR A 152 7.98 12.92 12.39
N GLU A 153 9.03 12.27 12.94
CA GLU A 153 8.88 11.12 13.82
C GLU A 153 8.17 11.51 15.13
N LEU A 154 8.51 12.67 15.70
CA LEU A 154 7.82 13.21 16.88
C LEU A 154 6.34 13.48 16.58
N LEU A 155 6.01 14.08 15.43
CA LEU A 155 4.62 14.29 15.03
C LEU A 155 3.86 12.98 14.88
N ILE A 156 4.43 11.98 14.21
CA ILE A 156 3.82 10.65 14.06
C ILE A 156 3.57 10.04 15.44
N SER A 157 4.56 10.07 16.33
CA SER A 157 4.45 9.56 17.70
C SER A 157 3.35 10.27 18.51
N GLU A 158 3.24 11.60 18.40
CA GLU A 158 2.16 12.37 19.03
C GLU A 158 0.78 11.98 18.47
N ILE A 159 0.65 11.82 17.16
CA ILE A 159 -0.59 11.37 16.50
C ILE A 159 -0.99 9.97 17.01
N GLU A 160 -0.04 9.03 17.00
CA GLU A 160 -0.26 7.66 17.46
C GLU A 160 -0.62 7.61 18.95
N ASN A 161 -0.01 8.45 19.77
CA ASN A 161 -0.32 8.55 21.19
C ASN A 161 -1.75 9.07 21.43
N VAL A 162 -2.19 10.08 20.66
CA VAL A 162 -3.57 10.58 20.72
C VAL A 162 -4.55 9.47 20.33
N TYR A 163 -4.26 8.72 19.26
CA TYR A 163 -5.10 7.59 18.85
C TYR A 163 -5.07 6.40 19.81
N THR A 164 -3.97 6.17 20.51
CA THR A 164 -3.88 5.14 21.54
C THR A 164 -4.71 5.53 22.77
N ASN A 165 -4.89 6.83 23.00
CA ASN A 165 -5.57 7.37 24.17
C ASN A 165 -6.87 8.12 23.84
N LYS A 166 -7.57 7.81 22.73
CA LYS A 166 -8.78 8.57 22.28
C LYS A 166 -9.78 8.83 23.41
N ASN A 167 -9.99 7.83 24.28
CA ASN A 167 -10.94 7.89 25.41
C ASN A 167 -10.60 8.97 26.47
N LYS A 168 -9.40 9.56 26.46
CA LYS A 168 -9.01 10.64 27.38
C LYS A 168 -9.44 12.03 26.89
N TYR A 169 -9.86 12.15 25.63
CA TYR A 169 -10.20 13.42 25.00
C TYR A 169 -11.70 13.50 24.72
N ASN A 170 -12.30 14.68 24.92
CA ASN A 170 -13.70 14.91 24.54
C ASN A 170 -13.89 14.76 23.02
N ASP A 171 -12.94 15.28 22.25
CA ASP A 171 -12.83 15.06 20.82
C ASP A 171 -11.33 14.99 20.45
N HIS A 172 -10.86 13.78 20.13
CA HIS A 172 -9.46 13.55 19.76
C HIS A 172 -9.10 14.25 18.45
N ARG A 173 -10.07 14.55 17.58
CA ARG A 173 -9.83 15.19 16.27
C ARG A 173 -9.38 16.63 16.43
N ILE A 174 -9.96 17.36 17.37
CA ILE A 174 -9.54 18.72 17.71
C ILE A 174 -8.09 18.73 18.19
N VAL A 175 -7.72 17.76 19.03
CA VAL A 175 -6.35 17.63 19.55
C VAL A 175 -5.38 17.36 18.40
N LEU A 176 -5.69 16.39 17.53
CA LEU A 176 -4.86 16.07 16.35
C LEU A 176 -4.69 17.28 15.42
N LEU A 177 -5.78 17.99 15.10
CA LEU A 177 -5.74 19.18 14.26
C LEU A 177 -4.85 20.26 14.87
N ASN A 178 -5.00 20.55 16.16
CA ASN A 178 -4.19 21.54 16.85
C ASN A 178 -2.70 21.15 16.87
N THR A 179 -2.40 19.87 17.13
CA THR A 179 -1.03 19.34 17.07
C THR A 179 -0.44 19.55 15.68
N ILE A 180 -1.07 19.03 14.62
CA ILE A 180 -0.57 19.13 13.24
C ILE A 180 -0.39 20.61 12.82
N LYS A 181 -1.39 21.46 13.07
CA LYS A 181 -1.31 22.89 12.76
C LYS A 181 -0.18 23.58 13.51
N SER A 182 0.07 23.22 14.76
CA SER A 182 1.18 23.80 15.53
C SER A 182 2.54 23.45 14.94
N TYR A 183 2.70 22.25 14.36
CA TYR A 183 3.94 21.87 13.69
C TYR A 183 4.15 22.69 12.41
N PHE A 184 3.08 22.95 11.65
CA PHE A 184 3.13 23.86 10.50
C PHE A 184 3.43 25.31 10.89
N ILE A 185 2.67 25.87 11.84
CA ILE A 185 2.76 27.28 12.25
C ILE A 185 4.14 27.59 12.83
N ASN A 186 4.70 26.68 13.62
CA ASN A 186 6.02 26.82 14.22
C ASN A 186 7.15 26.39 13.28
N GLN A 187 6.85 26.08 12.00
CA GLN A 187 7.81 25.65 10.98
C GLN A 187 8.67 24.44 11.43
N LYS A 188 8.09 23.54 12.25
CA LYS A 188 8.71 22.28 12.66
C LYS A 188 8.63 21.21 11.56
N ILE A 189 7.71 21.38 10.62
CA ILE A 189 7.61 20.58 9.39
C ILE A 189 7.23 21.50 8.24
N SER A 190 7.62 21.13 7.03
CA SER A 190 7.10 21.72 5.80
C SER A 190 5.87 20.97 5.29
N LYS A 191 5.18 21.54 4.29
CA LYS A 191 4.11 20.87 3.54
C LYS A 191 4.61 19.57 2.89
N HIS A 192 5.82 19.58 2.36
CA HIS A 192 6.42 18.39 1.73
C HIS A 192 6.65 17.27 2.75
N ASP A 193 7.14 17.61 3.95
CA ASP A 193 7.36 16.62 5.02
C ASP A 193 6.05 15.97 5.45
N PHE A 194 5.01 16.77 5.69
CA PHE A 194 3.69 16.26 6.03
C PHE A 194 3.11 15.36 4.92
N LEU A 195 3.26 15.76 3.66
CA LEU A 195 2.81 14.95 2.52
C LEU A 195 3.57 13.63 2.41
N ASN A 196 4.88 13.62 2.73
CA ASN A 196 5.66 12.38 2.80
C ASN A 196 5.20 11.46 3.94
N ILE A 197 4.79 12.02 5.09
CA ILE A 197 4.16 11.24 6.18
C ILE A 197 2.89 10.55 5.66
N ILE A 198 2.00 11.30 5.00
CA ILE A 198 0.75 10.75 4.44
C ILE A 198 1.02 9.76 3.30
N ARG A 199 2.07 9.96 2.51
CA ARG A 199 2.50 9.02 1.46
C ARG A 199 2.91 7.67 2.06
N LYS A 200 3.66 7.69 3.17
CA LYS A 200 4.15 6.49 3.86
C LYS A 200 3.00 5.74 4.55
N ASP A 201 2.06 6.47 5.17
CA ASP A 201 0.84 5.90 5.75
C ASP A 201 -0.38 6.79 5.46
N ASN A 202 -1.10 6.46 4.38
CA ASN A 202 -2.31 7.18 3.98
C ASN A 202 -3.51 6.89 4.90
N ASN A 203 -3.34 6.00 5.88
CA ASN A 203 -4.31 5.72 6.95
C ASN A 203 -3.87 6.31 8.30
N LEU A 204 -2.80 7.12 8.33
CA LEU A 204 -2.37 7.76 9.56
C LEU A 204 -3.48 8.66 10.13
N LEU A 205 -4.21 9.39 9.28
CA LEU A 205 -5.23 10.35 9.72
C LEU A 205 -6.64 9.98 9.25
N GLU A 206 -7.61 10.31 10.08
CA GLU A 206 -9.04 10.23 9.77
C GLU A 206 -9.45 11.29 8.73
N ILE A 207 -10.47 10.97 7.95
CA ILE A 207 -10.98 11.82 6.87
C ILE A 207 -11.30 13.25 7.31
N GLU A 208 -11.89 13.45 8.50
CA GLU A 208 -12.25 14.77 9.00
C GLU A 208 -11.02 15.67 9.16
N ILE A 209 -9.89 15.11 9.59
CA ILE A 209 -8.63 15.84 9.76
C ILE A 209 -8.12 16.30 8.38
N ILE A 210 -8.09 15.38 7.41
CA ILE A 210 -7.64 15.68 6.05
C ILE A 210 -8.54 16.74 5.41
N LYS A 211 -9.87 16.63 5.56
CA LYS A 211 -10.82 17.64 5.04
C LYS A 211 -10.60 19.01 5.66
N THR A 212 -10.40 19.08 6.97
CA THR A 212 -10.13 20.37 7.63
C THR A 212 -8.83 20.99 7.12
N LEU A 213 -7.75 20.20 7.00
CA LEU A 213 -6.48 20.69 6.46
C LEU A 213 -6.58 21.17 5.01
N LEU A 214 -7.39 20.51 4.18
CA LEU A 214 -7.72 20.97 2.83
C LEU A 214 -8.50 22.30 2.86
N SER A 215 -9.54 22.38 3.68
CA SER A 215 -10.40 23.58 3.75
C SER A 215 -9.68 24.82 4.27
N GLU A 216 -8.68 24.62 5.13
CA GLU A 216 -7.85 25.69 5.70
C GLU A 216 -6.59 25.98 4.87
N GLY A 217 -6.38 25.26 3.76
CA GLY A 217 -5.28 25.52 2.82
C GLY A 217 -3.90 25.06 3.25
N PHE A 218 -3.78 24.19 4.28
CA PHE A 218 -2.51 23.58 4.67
C PHE A 218 -2.00 22.58 3.60
N ILE A 219 -2.94 21.91 2.93
CA ILE A 219 -2.72 21.01 1.79
C ILE A 219 -3.82 21.25 0.74
N THR A 220 -3.63 20.72 -0.45
CA THR A 220 -4.59 20.79 -1.57
C THR A 220 -4.89 19.39 -2.11
N SER A 221 -5.97 19.25 -2.88
CA SER A 221 -6.29 17.97 -3.53
C SER A 221 -5.23 17.58 -4.57
N GLY A 222 -4.58 18.55 -5.21
CA GLY A 222 -3.46 18.31 -6.11
C GLY A 222 -2.29 17.64 -5.40
N ASP A 223 -1.99 18.10 -4.18
CA ASP A 223 -0.92 17.51 -3.37
C ASP A 223 -1.16 16.03 -3.05
N LEU A 224 -2.41 15.65 -2.76
CA LEU A 224 -2.79 14.26 -2.49
C LEU A 224 -2.60 13.39 -3.75
N LEU A 225 -2.93 13.91 -4.93
CA LEU A 225 -2.70 13.22 -6.20
C LEU A 225 -1.20 13.07 -6.49
N GLU A 226 -0.41 14.11 -6.24
CA GLU A 226 1.05 14.09 -6.46
C GLU A 226 1.77 13.06 -5.60
N ILE A 227 1.33 12.87 -4.34
CA ILE A 227 1.88 11.81 -3.50
C ILE A 227 1.36 10.40 -3.84
N GLY A 228 0.48 10.27 -4.83
CA GLY A 228 0.00 8.99 -5.34
C GLY A 228 -1.29 8.48 -4.70
N ILE A 229 -2.04 9.31 -3.97
CA ILE A 229 -3.40 8.92 -3.55
C ILE A 229 -4.28 8.86 -4.80
N ASP A 230 -4.95 7.73 -4.99
CA ASP A 230 -5.81 7.49 -6.15
C ASP A 230 -6.93 8.55 -6.23
N LYS A 231 -7.16 9.07 -7.44
CA LYS A 231 -8.16 10.10 -7.73
C LYS A 231 -9.57 9.76 -7.26
N PHE A 232 -9.93 8.47 -7.19
CA PHE A 232 -11.24 8.04 -6.72
C PHE A 232 -11.40 8.24 -5.22
N PHE A 233 -10.35 7.99 -4.41
CA PHE A 233 -10.36 8.34 -2.99
C PHE A 233 -10.39 9.86 -2.78
N VAL A 234 -9.62 10.62 -3.57
CA VAL A 234 -9.63 12.09 -3.48
C VAL A 234 -11.00 12.66 -3.86
N ARG A 235 -11.65 12.10 -4.88
CA ARG A 235 -13.01 12.50 -5.26
C ARG A 235 -14.00 12.22 -4.13
N GLU A 236 -13.94 11.04 -3.52
CA GLU A 236 -14.83 10.67 -2.41
C GLU A 236 -14.58 11.53 -1.17
N LEU A 237 -13.32 11.85 -0.89
CA LEU A 237 -12.93 12.78 0.17
C LEU A 237 -13.62 14.15 -0.01
N LEU A 238 -13.66 14.67 -1.23
CA LEU A 238 -14.28 15.95 -1.53
C LEU A 238 -15.80 15.92 -1.37
N SER A 239 -16.47 14.83 -1.81
CA SER A 239 -17.93 14.67 -1.69
C SER A 239 -18.42 14.32 -0.28
N TYR A 240 -17.56 13.75 0.57
CA TYR A 240 -17.97 13.25 1.89
C TYR A 240 -18.55 14.33 2.80
N THR A 241 -19.73 14.09 3.39
CA THR A 241 -20.31 14.96 4.42
C THR A 241 -20.44 14.20 5.74
N ALA A 242 -20.24 14.90 6.86
CA ALA A 242 -20.30 14.27 8.19
C ALA A 242 -21.68 13.65 8.51
N SER A 243 -22.74 14.09 7.83
CA SER A 243 -24.08 13.48 7.90
C SER A 243 -24.14 12.05 7.36
N ASN A 244 -23.10 11.56 6.67
CA ASN A 244 -23.04 10.19 6.17
C ASN A 244 -22.73 9.18 7.29
N SER A 245 -22.40 9.63 8.52
CA SER A 245 -22.29 8.75 9.68
C SER A 245 -23.69 8.36 10.18
N HIS A 246 -24.12 7.14 9.86
CA HIS A 246 -25.39 6.61 10.35
C HIS A 246 -25.24 6.21 11.82
N SER A 247 -26.13 6.74 12.67
CA SER A 247 -26.26 6.29 14.06
C SER A 247 -27.29 5.17 14.10
N TYR A 248 -26.84 3.98 14.51
CA TYR A 248 -27.71 2.82 14.57
C TYR A 248 -28.58 2.87 15.83
N PRO A 249 -29.87 2.53 15.73
CA PRO A 249 -30.73 2.46 16.91
C PRO A 249 -30.18 1.42 17.89
N ARG A 250 -30.30 1.70 19.19
CA ARG A 250 -30.02 0.69 20.23
C ARG A 250 -30.93 -0.51 19.99
N SER A 251 -30.34 -1.65 19.64
CA SER A 251 -31.07 -2.91 19.49
C SER A 251 -31.10 -3.65 20.82
N GLU A 252 -32.18 -4.40 21.05
CA GLU A 252 -32.40 -5.20 22.25
C GLU A 252 -32.15 -6.68 21.95
N VAL A 253 -31.75 -7.42 22.99
CA VAL A 253 -31.63 -8.88 22.94
C VAL A 253 -33.03 -9.48 22.74
N PRO A 254 -33.18 -10.48 21.84
CA PRO A 254 -34.45 -11.17 21.63
C PRO A 254 -35.01 -11.77 22.94
N GLU A 255 -36.32 -11.63 23.17
CA GLU A 255 -36.99 -12.23 24.33
C GLU A 255 -37.08 -13.77 24.25
N LYS A 256 -37.05 -14.33 23.04
CA LYS A 256 -37.11 -15.77 22.77
C LYS A 256 -36.15 -16.13 21.63
N ARG A 257 -35.44 -17.25 21.79
CA ARG A 257 -34.62 -17.82 20.71
C ARG A 257 -35.49 -18.62 19.76
N GLU A 258 -35.20 -18.48 18.47
CA GLU A 258 -35.84 -19.24 17.40
C GLU A 258 -35.16 -20.60 17.25
N ASP A 259 -35.91 -21.70 17.17
CA ASP A 259 -35.35 -23.04 17.04
C ASP A 259 -35.07 -23.41 15.57
N GLY A 260 -34.05 -24.25 15.34
CA GLY A 260 -33.76 -24.84 14.04
C GLY A 260 -33.06 -23.91 13.05
N VAL A 261 -32.26 -22.98 13.60
CA VAL A 261 -31.42 -22.03 12.87
C VAL A 261 -29.95 -22.22 13.26
N THR A 262 -29.04 -21.61 12.51
CA THR A 262 -27.62 -21.51 12.89
C THR A 262 -27.34 -20.14 13.47
N GLU A 263 -26.81 -20.09 14.69
CA GLU A 263 -26.42 -18.85 15.36
C GLU A 263 -24.95 -18.54 15.07
N VAL A 264 -24.63 -17.31 14.66
CA VAL A 264 -23.26 -16.89 14.35
C VAL A 264 -22.91 -15.67 15.19
N TYR A 265 -21.91 -15.79 16.05
CA TYR A 265 -21.53 -14.75 17.00
C TYR A 265 -20.21 -14.09 16.59
N PHE A 266 -20.22 -12.77 16.48
CA PHE A 266 -19.03 -11.96 16.25
C PHE A 266 -18.58 -11.31 17.56
N TRP A 267 -17.43 -11.78 18.02
CA TRP A 267 -16.78 -11.38 19.26
C TRP A 267 -15.59 -10.48 18.94
N GLY A 268 -15.23 -9.58 19.86
CA GLY A 268 -13.99 -8.81 19.75
C GLY A 268 -14.03 -7.51 20.51
N ILE A 269 -12.86 -7.05 20.92
CA ILE A 269 -12.64 -5.77 21.60
C ILE A 269 -13.10 -4.55 20.76
N PRO A 270 -13.25 -3.36 21.37
CA PRO A 270 -13.60 -2.15 20.61
C PRO A 270 -12.57 -1.86 19.50
N ALA A 271 -13.05 -1.33 18.37
CA ALA A 271 -12.23 -0.99 17.20
C ALA A 271 -11.44 -2.13 16.54
N SER A 272 -11.73 -3.42 16.83
CA SER A 272 -11.07 -4.55 16.15
C SER A 272 -11.49 -4.79 14.69
N GLY A 273 -12.41 -3.97 14.15
CA GLY A 273 -12.93 -4.12 12.79
C GLY A 273 -14.10 -5.08 12.62
N LYS A 274 -14.80 -5.45 13.71
CA LYS A 274 -16.00 -6.32 13.68
C LYS A 274 -17.06 -5.86 12.70
N THR A 275 -17.53 -4.62 12.86
CA THR A 275 -18.64 -4.04 12.08
C THR A 275 -18.28 -4.01 10.59
N CYS A 276 -17.05 -3.60 10.26
CA CYS A 276 -16.56 -3.63 8.87
C CYS A 276 -16.49 -5.07 8.33
N ALA A 277 -15.97 -6.02 9.11
CA ALA A 277 -15.87 -7.42 8.70
C ALA A 277 -17.25 -8.04 8.47
N LEU A 278 -18.20 -7.76 9.37
CA LEU A 278 -19.59 -8.21 9.24
C LEU A 278 -20.27 -7.58 8.03
N GLY A 279 -20.10 -6.28 7.80
CA GLY A 279 -20.61 -5.61 6.59
C GLY A 279 -20.04 -6.23 5.31
N ALA A 280 -18.74 -6.50 5.27
CA ALA A 280 -18.11 -7.20 4.16
C ALA A 280 -18.67 -8.61 3.95
N ILE A 281 -18.91 -9.36 5.04
CA ILE A 281 -19.49 -10.72 4.98
C ILE A 281 -20.93 -10.67 4.46
N LEU A 282 -21.76 -9.77 4.97
CA LEU A 282 -23.16 -9.62 4.55
C LEU A 282 -23.27 -9.13 3.10
N SER A 283 -22.51 -8.10 2.74
CA SER A 283 -22.42 -7.60 1.36
C SER A 283 -21.96 -8.69 0.39
N THR A 284 -20.97 -9.50 0.80
CA THR A 284 -20.50 -10.63 -0.01
C THR A 284 -21.52 -11.76 -0.08
N ALA A 285 -22.17 -12.12 1.03
CA ALA A 285 -23.18 -13.17 1.07
C ALA A 285 -24.37 -12.84 0.16
N LYS A 286 -24.80 -11.57 0.12
CA LYS A 286 -25.85 -11.09 -0.77
C LYS A 286 -25.51 -11.31 -2.25
N ASN A 287 -24.23 -11.16 -2.64
CA ASN A 287 -23.77 -11.29 -4.03
C ASN A 287 -23.38 -12.73 -4.42
N GLU A 288 -22.88 -13.54 -3.48
CA GLU A 288 -22.38 -14.89 -3.74
C GLU A 288 -23.46 -15.98 -3.59
N ALA A 289 -24.41 -15.78 -2.67
CA ALA A 289 -25.54 -16.70 -2.55
C ALA A 289 -26.47 -16.52 -3.75
N ARG A 290 -27.15 -17.60 -4.16
CA ARG A 290 -28.19 -17.51 -5.20
C ARG A 290 -29.29 -16.54 -4.79
N ASN A 291 -29.61 -16.52 -3.50
CA ASN A 291 -30.53 -15.55 -2.91
C ASN A 291 -30.22 -15.36 -1.42
N MET A 292 -30.38 -14.13 -0.92
CA MET A 292 -30.36 -13.80 0.50
C MET A 292 -31.71 -13.18 0.88
N HIS A 293 -32.49 -13.91 1.67
CA HIS A 293 -33.74 -13.38 2.23
C HIS A 293 -33.45 -12.82 3.63
N MET A 294 -33.47 -11.50 3.77
CA MET A 294 -33.37 -10.81 5.06
C MET A 294 -34.75 -10.75 5.73
N HIS A 295 -34.86 -11.19 6.97
CA HIS A 295 -36.16 -11.30 7.64
C HIS A 295 -36.50 -10.01 8.38
N GLN A 296 -37.68 -9.45 8.10
CA GLN A 296 -38.12 -8.14 8.62
C GLN A 296 -38.39 -8.14 10.14
N ASP A 297 -38.56 -9.31 10.76
CA ASP A 297 -38.73 -9.46 12.20
C ASP A 297 -37.39 -9.39 12.98
N SER A 298 -36.25 -9.26 12.29
CA SER A 298 -34.94 -9.04 12.91
C SER A 298 -34.94 -7.78 13.78
N LYS A 299 -34.43 -7.90 15.02
CA LYS A 299 -34.30 -6.73 15.93
C LYS A 299 -33.37 -5.64 15.40
N ALA A 300 -32.46 -6.00 14.49
CA ALA A 300 -31.55 -5.07 13.83
C ALA A 300 -31.72 -5.09 12.30
N TYR A 301 -32.95 -5.17 11.78
CA TYR A 301 -33.21 -5.22 10.33
C TYR A 301 -32.58 -4.06 9.55
N GLY A 302 -32.78 -2.82 9.99
CA GLY A 302 -32.20 -1.63 9.31
C GLY A 302 -30.67 -1.66 9.30
N TYR A 303 -30.07 -2.00 10.44
CA TYR A 303 -28.62 -2.19 10.56
C TYR A 303 -28.09 -3.28 9.62
N MET A 304 -28.74 -4.45 9.59
CA MET A 304 -28.38 -5.55 8.69
C MET A 304 -28.45 -5.12 7.22
N TYR A 305 -29.52 -4.41 6.85
CA TYR A 305 -29.72 -3.94 5.49
C TYR A 305 -28.61 -2.97 5.08
N GLU A 306 -28.32 -1.96 5.91
CA GLU A 306 -27.23 -1.01 5.65
C GLU A 306 -25.86 -1.69 5.54
N LEU A 307 -25.56 -2.66 6.42
CA LEU A 307 -24.34 -3.44 6.34
C LEU A 307 -24.24 -4.29 5.06
N ALA A 308 -25.35 -4.84 4.58
CA ALA A 308 -25.41 -5.63 3.35
C ALA A 308 -25.29 -4.77 2.07
N GLU A 309 -25.56 -3.46 2.16
CA GLU A 309 -25.34 -2.50 1.07
C GLU A 309 -24.00 -1.75 1.16
N SER A 310 -23.26 -1.90 2.27
CA SER A 310 -22.08 -1.07 2.56
C SER A 310 -20.93 -1.25 1.57
N PHE A 311 -20.83 -2.43 0.94
CA PHE A 311 -19.71 -2.74 0.06
C PHE A 311 -20.17 -3.23 -1.31
N ILE A 312 -19.96 -2.38 -2.31
CA ILE A 312 -20.27 -2.65 -3.70
C ILE A 312 -19.04 -3.30 -4.36
N THR A 313 -19.26 -4.30 -5.22
CA THR A 313 -18.19 -5.05 -5.91
C THR A 313 -18.23 -4.90 -7.43
N ASN A 314 -19.06 -3.99 -7.94
CA ASN A 314 -19.39 -3.91 -9.36
C ASN A 314 -18.27 -3.31 -10.22
N ASN A 315 -17.41 -2.45 -9.65
CA ASN A 315 -16.30 -1.84 -10.38
C ASN A 315 -15.07 -1.67 -9.48
N THR A 316 -13.87 -1.89 -10.03
CA THR A 316 -12.59 -1.74 -9.31
C THR A 316 -12.30 -0.29 -8.91
N THR A 317 -13.06 0.67 -9.43
CA THR A 317 -12.94 2.10 -9.11
C THR A 317 -13.84 2.56 -7.97
N ASP A 318 -14.73 1.70 -7.47
CA ASP A 318 -15.70 2.08 -6.45
C ASP A 318 -15.02 2.22 -5.08
N VAL A 319 -15.25 3.36 -4.44
CA VAL A 319 -14.77 3.65 -3.08
C VAL A 319 -15.97 3.57 -2.14
N CYS A 320 -15.87 2.71 -1.15
CA CYS A 320 -16.89 2.49 -0.13
C CYS A 320 -16.50 3.20 1.17
N VAL A 321 -17.50 3.64 1.94
CA VAL A 321 -17.30 4.18 3.28
C VAL A 321 -17.36 3.03 4.28
N LEU A 322 -16.36 2.93 5.16
CA LEU A 322 -16.33 1.94 6.22
C LEU A 322 -17.43 2.24 7.26
N PRO A 323 -18.25 1.24 7.64
CA PRO A 323 -19.26 1.40 8.68
C PRO A 323 -18.69 1.91 10.00
N SER A 324 -19.49 2.69 10.72
CA SER A 324 -19.16 3.17 12.07
C SER A 324 -19.12 2.01 13.07
N GLY A 325 -18.42 2.21 14.18
CA GLY A 325 -18.35 1.19 15.24
C GLY A 325 -19.69 0.96 15.92
N THR A 326 -19.94 -0.30 16.30
CA THR A 326 -21.14 -0.70 17.06
C THR A 326 -21.27 0.11 18.36
N PRO A 327 -22.44 0.73 18.64
CA PRO A 327 -22.65 1.48 19.87
C PRO A 327 -22.40 0.66 21.14
N VAL A 328 -22.06 1.37 22.21
CA VAL A 328 -21.80 0.84 23.55
C VAL A 328 -23.07 0.17 24.10
N GLY A 329 -22.93 -1.01 24.72
CA GLY A 329 -24.05 -1.76 25.30
C GLY A 329 -25.04 -2.45 24.34
N THR A 330 -24.78 -2.53 23.02
CA THR A 330 -25.71 -3.14 22.06
C THR A 330 -25.37 -4.58 21.68
N ILE A 331 -26.42 -5.35 21.39
CA ILE A 331 -26.34 -6.66 20.74
C ILE A 331 -27.30 -6.60 19.55
N HIS A 332 -26.79 -6.67 18.32
CA HIS A 332 -27.61 -6.61 17.12
C HIS A 332 -27.92 -8.01 16.62
N GLU A 333 -29.18 -8.41 16.71
CA GLU A 333 -29.69 -9.65 16.09
C GLU A 333 -30.12 -9.41 14.64
N MET A 334 -29.54 -10.19 13.73
CA MET A 334 -29.76 -10.09 12.29
C MET A 334 -30.14 -11.47 11.73
N LYS A 335 -31.40 -11.64 11.34
CA LYS A 335 -31.94 -12.90 10.82
C LYS A 335 -32.02 -12.88 9.29
N PHE A 336 -31.47 -13.91 8.67
CA PHE A 336 -31.52 -14.08 7.21
C PHE A 336 -31.45 -15.55 6.80
N THR A 337 -31.94 -15.84 5.61
CA THR A 337 -31.79 -17.17 4.97
C THR A 337 -30.95 -17.02 3.71
N LEU A 338 -29.84 -17.76 3.63
CA LEU A 338 -29.09 -17.90 2.40
C LEU A 338 -29.61 -19.11 1.62
N THR A 339 -29.78 -18.95 0.31
CA THR A 339 -30.06 -20.05 -0.61
C THR A 339 -28.81 -20.36 -1.42
N ASP A 340 -28.32 -21.59 -1.33
CA ASP A 340 -27.15 -22.02 -2.09
C ASP A 340 -27.51 -22.32 -3.57
N ASN A 341 -26.48 -22.59 -4.38
CA ASN A 341 -26.67 -22.92 -5.80
C ASN A 341 -27.39 -24.27 -6.04
N LYS A 342 -27.59 -25.06 -4.98
CA LYS A 342 -28.32 -26.34 -5.00
C LYS A 342 -29.74 -26.20 -4.43
N ASP A 343 -30.27 -24.98 -4.33
CA ASP A 343 -31.60 -24.66 -3.78
C ASP A 343 -31.80 -25.07 -2.31
N LYS A 344 -30.72 -25.26 -1.57
CA LYS A 344 -30.77 -25.54 -0.13
C LYS A 344 -30.84 -24.24 0.66
N GLN A 345 -31.66 -24.24 1.71
CA GLN A 345 -31.86 -23.07 2.55
C GLN A 345 -31.05 -23.19 3.84
N HIS A 346 -30.33 -22.13 4.16
CA HIS A 346 -29.47 -21.98 5.33
C HIS A 346 -30.03 -20.83 6.20
N PRO A 347 -30.93 -21.11 7.16
CA PRO A 347 -31.44 -20.11 8.08
C PRO A 347 -30.38 -19.75 9.13
N ILE A 348 -30.03 -18.46 9.21
CA ILE A 348 -28.92 -17.94 10.00
C ILE A 348 -29.40 -16.76 10.84
N ILE A 349 -28.93 -16.70 12.08
CA ILE A 349 -29.02 -15.52 12.94
C ILE A 349 -27.59 -15.08 13.27
N CYS A 350 -27.20 -13.91 12.79
CA CYS A 350 -25.94 -13.27 13.17
C CYS A 350 -26.15 -12.34 14.37
N TYR A 351 -25.23 -12.40 15.32
CA TYR A 351 -25.14 -11.50 16.46
C TYR A 351 -23.86 -10.68 16.38
N ASP A 352 -24.00 -9.36 16.22
CA ASP A 352 -22.91 -8.41 16.41
C ASP A 352 -22.88 -7.95 17.87
N LEU A 353 -21.82 -8.33 18.59
CA LEU A 353 -21.64 -8.03 20.00
C LEU A 353 -20.80 -6.76 20.14
N ALA A 354 -21.33 -5.72 20.80
CA ALA A 354 -20.57 -4.50 21.05
C ALA A 354 -19.23 -4.79 21.74
N GLY A 355 -18.18 -4.10 21.31
CA GLY A 355 -16.83 -4.36 21.82
C GLY A 355 -16.67 -4.07 23.32
N GLU A 356 -17.48 -3.18 23.88
CA GLU A 356 -17.51 -2.90 25.31
C GLU A 356 -17.87 -4.15 26.14
N LEU A 357 -18.64 -5.11 25.59
CA LEU A 357 -18.97 -6.36 26.29
C LEU A 357 -17.72 -7.12 26.73
N PHE A 358 -16.63 -7.09 25.96
CA PHE A 358 -15.34 -7.66 26.36
C PHE A 358 -14.76 -6.97 27.59
N THR A 359 -14.91 -5.65 27.66
CA THR A 359 -14.47 -4.88 28.82
C THR A 359 -15.36 -5.13 30.04
N CYS A 360 -16.67 -5.27 29.84
CA CYS A 360 -17.63 -5.61 30.89
C CYS A 360 -17.38 -7.01 31.48
N ILE A 361 -17.07 -8.01 30.65
CA ILE A 361 -16.70 -9.35 31.11
C ILE A 361 -15.51 -9.27 32.06
N TYR A 362 -14.43 -8.57 31.67
CA TYR A 362 -13.27 -8.37 32.53
C TYR A 362 -13.64 -7.67 33.85
N VAL A 363 -14.38 -6.56 33.80
CA VAL A 363 -14.78 -5.82 35.02
C VAL A 363 -15.62 -6.72 35.93
N SER A 364 -16.53 -7.53 35.37
CA SER A 364 -17.37 -8.47 36.14
C SER A 364 -16.60 -9.60 36.84
N GLN A 365 -15.39 -9.91 36.38
CA GLN A 365 -14.54 -10.95 36.97
C GLN A 365 -13.50 -10.34 37.93
N ALA A 366 -12.88 -9.22 37.57
CA ALA A 366 -11.74 -8.65 38.28
C ALA A 366 -12.09 -7.45 39.19
N GLU A 367 -13.15 -6.71 38.88
CA GLU A 367 -13.48 -5.41 39.50
C GLU A 367 -15.00 -5.26 39.68
N LYS A 368 -15.66 -6.28 40.24
CA LYS A 368 -17.14 -6.35 40.33
C LYS A 368 -17.80 -5.08 40.86
N ASP A 369 -17.21 -4.45 41.86
CA ASP A 369 -17.76 -3.24 42.50
C ASP A 369 -17.76 -2.00 41.58
N LYS A 370 -17.12 -2.09 40.40
CA LYS A 370 -17.08 -1.02 39.39
C LYS A 370 -18.05 -1.23 38.23
N LEU A 371 -18.82 -2.32 38.22
CA LEU A 371 -19.79 -2.59 37.16
C LEU A 371 -20.97 -1.61 37.30
N THR A 372 -21.31 -0.88 36.24
CA THR A 372 -22.51 -0.03 36.26
C THR A 372 -23.79 -0.87 36.11
N GLN A 373 -24.94 -0.34 36.52
CA GLN A 373 -26.23 -1.03 36.35
C GLN A 373 -26.52 -1.37 34.88
N GLU A 374 -26.20 -0.48 33.95
CA GLU A 374 -26.36 -0.71 32.50
C GLU A 374 -25.47 -1.87 32.01
N GLN A 375 -24.22 -1.92 32.47
CA GLN A 375 -23.27 -2.99 32.13
C GLN A 375 -23.71 -4.33 32.72
N GLU A 376 -24.25 -4.35 33.94
CA GLU A 376 -24.77 -5.55 34.58
C GLU A 376 -25.98 -6.11 33.82
N VAL A 377 -26.95 -5.26 33.47
CA VAL A 377 -28.11 -5.64 32.66
C VAL A 377 -27.67 -6.21 31.32
N THR A 378 -26.72 -5.56 30.65
CA THR A 378 -26.22 -6.01 29.34
C THR A 378 -25.50 -7.35 29.45
N LEU A 379 -24.68 -7.55 30.49
CA LEU A 379 -23.97 -8.82 30.73
C LEU A 379 -24.95 -9.96 31.04
N ASN A 380 -26.01 -9.70 31.81
CA ASN A 380 -27.03 -10.71 32.11
C ASN A 380 -27.82 -11.09 30.85
N LYS A 381 -28.14 -10.11 29.99
CA LYS A 381 -28.74 -10.38 28.67
C LYS A 381 -27.82 -11.23 27.80
N LEU A 382 -26.52 -10.93 27.76
CA LEU A 382 -25.53 -11.72 27.04
C LEU A 382 -25.47 -13.16 27.56
N LYS A 383 -25.43 -13.37 28.89
CA LYS A 383 -25.47 -14.72 29.49
C LYS A 383 -26.72 -15.49 29.08
N SER A 384 -27.89 -14.85 29.11
CA SER A 384 -29.14 -15.45 28.66
C SER A 384 -29.10 -15.84 27.17
N LEU A 385 -28.50 -14.99 26.32
CA LEU A 385 -28.33 -15.23 24.89
C LEU A 385 -27.27 -16.29 24.56
N LEU A 386 -26.33 -16.55 25.47
CA LEU A 386 -25.26 -17.53 25.28
C LEU A 386 -25.45 -18.83 26.06
N ALA A 387 -26.50 -18.92 26.88
CA ALA A 387 -26.85 -20.15 27.57
C ALA A 387 -27.00 -21.31 26.58
N PRO A 388 -26.64 -22.56 26.98
CA PRO A 388 -26.78 -23.73 26.13
C PRO A 388 -28.19 -23.84 25.54
N GLY A 389 -28.26 -24.01 24.21
CA GLY A 389 -29.50 -24.04 23.45
C GLY A 389 -29.57 -25.25 22.52
N LYS A 390 -30.66 -25.35 21.75
CA LYS A 390 -30.83 -26.41 20.74
C LYS A 390 -30.21 -26.07 19.39
N ASN A 391 -29.88 -24.80 19.16
CA ASN A 391 -29.33 -24.32 17.91
C ASN A 391 -27.85 -24.64 17.77
N ARG A 392 -27.44 -24.84 16.53
CA ARG A 392 -26.04 -24.98 16.16
C ARG A 392 -25.40 -23.59 16.13
N ASN A 393 -24.19 -23.44 16.65
CA ASN A 393 -23.56 -22.13 16.74
C ASN A 393 -22.12 -22.07 16.20
N ILE A 394 -21.74 -20.90 15.69
CA ILE A 394 -20.40 -20.60 15.16
C ILE A 394 -19.89 -19.31 15.81
N HIS A 395 -18.64 -19.29 16.25
CA HIS A 395 -18.04 -18.16 16.95
C HIS A 395 -16.82 -17.62 16.19
N PHE A 396 -16.86 -16.34 15.85
CA PHE A 396 -15.74 -15.60 15.27
C PHE A 396 -15.19 -14.59 16.28
N PHE A 397 -13.92 -14.71 16.66
CA PHE A 397 -13.20 -13.74 17.46
C PHE A 397 -12.39 -12.82 16.56
N VAL A 398 -12.83 -11.57 16.45
CA VAL A 398 -12.26 -10.55 15.58
C VAL A 398 -11.15 -9.80 16.32
N ILE A 399 -9.92 -9.94 15.83
CA ILE A 399 -8.70 -9.36 16.40
C ILE A 399 -7.98 -8.56 15.31
N GLU A 400 -7.57 -7.33 15.63
CA GLU A 400 -6.83 -6.47 14.70
C GLU A 400 -5.34 -6.83 14.71
N TYR A 401 -4.76 -7.02 13.52
CA TYR A 401 -3.32 -7.21 13.36
C TYR A 401 -2.54 -5.92 13.66
N GLY A 402 -1.43 -6.03 14.40
CA GLY A 402 -0.57 -4.90 14.79
C GLY A 402 -1.14 -4.00 15.88
N ALA A 403 -2.20 -4.45 16.57
CA ALA A 403 -2.86 -3.69 17.61
C ALA A 403 -2.48 -4.13 19.04
N GLU A 404 -1.49 -5.03 19.20
CA GLU A 404 -1.13 -5.65 20.47
C GLU A 404 -0.70 -4.66 21.56
N LYS A 405 -0.22 -3.48 21.17
CA LYS A 405 0.18 -2.39 22.08
C LYS A 405 -0.97 -1.44 22.43
N LYS A 406 -2.12 -1.51 21.74
CA LYS A 406 -3.25 -0.61 22.03
C LYS A 406 -3.82 -0.90 23.41
N MET A 407 -4.20 0.16 24.10
CA MET A 407 -4.76 0.12 25.45
C MET A 407 -6.22 0.57 25.42
N TYR A 408 -7.09 -0.14 26.11
CA TYR A 408 -8.50 0.22 26.30
C TYR A 408 -8.73 0.40 27.78
N ASN A 409 -9.21 1.58 28.17
CA ASN A 409 -9.41 1.94 29.59
C ASN A 409 -8.17 1.64 30.45
N GLY A 410 -6.98 1.96 29.91
CA GLY A 410 -5.68 1.76 30.57
C GLY A 410 -5.18 0.31 30.62
N ARG A 411 -5.80 -0.64 29.90
CA ARG A 411 -5.44 -2.06 29.92
C ARG A 411 -5.18 -2.63 28.53
N SER A 412 -4.29 -3.61 28.46
CA SER A 412 -3.96 -4.28 27.19
C SER A 412 -5.10 -5.15 26.68
N GLN A 413 -5.20 -5.28 25.37
CA GLN A 413 -6.16 -6.19 24.72
C GLN A 413 -6.05 -7.64 25.20
N ARG A 414 -4.82 -8.10 25.48
CA ARG A 414 -4.53 -9.45 25.94
C ARG A 414 -5.35 -9.82 27.18
N LEU A 415 -5.46 -8.90 28.14
CA LEU A 415 -6.22 -9.12 29.38
C LEU A 415 -7.72 -9.31 29.10
N TYR A 416 -8.30 -8.50 28.23
CA TYR A 416 -9.71 -8.60 27.86
C TYR A 416 -10.03 -9.89 27.12
N LEU A 417 -9.16 -10.32 26.21
CA LEU A 417 -9.31 -11.58 25.48
C LEU A 417 -9.19 -12.78 26.44
N GLU A 418 -8.18 -12.80 27.31
CA GLU A 418 -8.00 -13.87 28.31
C GLU A 418 -9.22 -13.98 29.24
N ALA A 419 -9.74 -12.85 29.74
CA ALA A 419 -10.96 -12.81 30.54
C ALA A 419 -12.18 -13.39 29.78
N ALA A 420 -12.34 -13.04 28.50
CA ALA A 420 -13.41 -13.58 27.67
C ALA A 420 -13.31 -15.10 27.49
N ALA A 421 -12.11 -15.66 27.27
CA ALA A 421 -11.94 -17.11 27.20
C ALA A 421 -12.26 -17.81 28.53
N THR A 422 -11.86 -17.22 29.66
CA THR A 422 -12.24 -17.74 30.98
C THR A 422 -13.76 -17.72 31.18
N PHE A 423 -14.41 -16.62 30.83
CA PHE A 423 -15.87 -16.48 30.90
C PHE A 423 -16.60 -17.54 30.06
N ILE A 424 -16.15 -17.76 28.82
CA ILE A 424 -16.70 -18.80 27.92
C ILE A 424 -16.63 -20.18 28.57
N LYS A 425 -15.49 -20.50 29.18
CA LYS A 425 -15.26 -21.77 29.86
C LYS A 425 -16.16 -21.92 31.09
N GLU A 426 -16.21 -20.92 31.96
CA GLU A 426 -16.98 -20.96 33.21
C GLU A 426 -18.49 -21.02 32.98
N GLN A 427 -18.98 -20.35 31.92
CA GLN A 427 -20.40 -20.33 31.59
C GLN A 427 -20.83 -21.50 30.68
N ASN A 428 -19.90 -22.41 30.31
CA ASN A 428 -20.14 -23.51 29.36
C ASN A 428 -20.81 -23.05 28.05
N ILE A 429 -20.34 -21.93 27.50
CA ILE A 429 -20.93 -21.32 26.29
C ILE A 429 -20.68 -22.21 25.07
N PHE A 430 -19.53 -22.88 25.03
CA PHE A 430 -19.22 -23.83 23.96
C PHE A 430 -19.52 -25.25 24.43
N ASP A 431 -20.22 -26.00 23.58
CA ASP A 431 -20.60 -27.37 23.83
C ASP A 431 -20.63 -28.19 22.53
N LYS A 432 -21.34 -29.32 22.52
CA LYS A 432 -21.46 -30.21 21.34
C LYS A 432 -22.32 -29.61 20.21
N SER A 433 -23.06 -28.55 20.47
CA SER A 433 -23.80 -27.77 19.47
C SER A 433 -22.92 -26.71 18.79
N THR A 434 -21.72 -26.46 19.32
CA THR A 434 -20.76 -25.53 18.72
C THR A 434 -20.05 -26.15 17.54
N ASP A 435 -20.32 -25.59 16.37
CA ASP A 435 -19.80 -26.07 15.11
C ASP A 435 -18.49 -25.47 14.70
N GLY A 436 -18.08 -24.32 15.22
CA GLY A 436 -16.79 -23.78 14.86
C GLY A 436 -16.38 -22.58 15.68
N VAL A 437 -15.07 -22.51 15.95
CA VAL A 437 -14.43 -21.41 16.66
C VAL A 437 -13.27 -20.88 15.83
N TYR A 438 -13.35 -19.61 15.46
CA TYR A 438 -12.42 -18.98 14.52
C TYR A 438 -11.81 -17.70 15.10
N LEU A 439 -10.53 -17.47 14.84
CA LEU A 439 -9.91 -16.16 15.01
C LEU A 439 -9.91 -15.45 13.65
N LEU A 440 -10.74 -14.42 13.50
CA LEU A 440 -10.81 -13.59 12.31
C LEU A 440 -9.84 -12.42 12.48
N ILE A 441 -8.68 -12.48 11.83
CA ILE A 441 -7.64 -11.46 12.00
C ILE A 441 -7.83 -10.37 10.96
N THR A 442 -8.17 -9.15 11.37
CA THR A 442 -8.43 -8.00 10.49
C THR A 442 -7.16 -7.19 10.21
N LYS A 443 -7.23 -6.31 9.21
CA LYS A 443 -6.12 -5.44 8.75
C LYS A 443 -4.88 -6.21 8.29
N THR A 444 -5.11 -7.35 7.65
CA THR A 444 -4.03 -8.19 7.13
C THR A 444 -3.34 -7.63 5.89
N ASP A 445 -3.90 -6.57 5.30
CA ASP A 445 -3.25 -5.71 4.28
C ASP A 445 -1.96 -5.04 4.77
N LYS A 446 -1.77 -4.88 6.08
CA LYS A 446 -0.52 -4.38 6.69
C LYS A 446 0.64 -5.40 6.65
N ILE A 447 0.38 -6.64 6.25
CA ILE A 447 1.40 -7.68 6.17
C ILE A 447 2.02 -7.63 4.78
N VAL A 448 3.30 -7.29 4.70
CA VAL A 448 4.05 -7.15 3.44
C VAL A 448 5.13 -8.22 3.36
N GLY A 449 5.28 -8.86 2.20
CA GLY A 449 6.39 -9.79 1.93
C GLY A 449 6.25 -11.20 2.51
N GLU A 450 5.09 -11.56 3.06
CA GLU A 450 4.86 -12.88 3.66
C GLU A 450 4.24 -13.89 2.68
N ASN A 451 4.94 -15.00 2.43
CA ASN A 451 4.48 -16.07 1.53
C ASN A 451 3.34 -16.91 2.14
N ASN A 452 3.35 -17.11 3.46
CA ASN A 452 2.33 -17.87 4.18
C ASN A 452 1.70 -17.04 5.29
N ILE A 453 0.69 -16.26 4.93
CA ILE A 453 0.00 -15.34 5.85
C ILE A 453 -0.62 -16.05 7.05
N VAL A 454 -1.10 -17.30 6.90
CA VAL A 454 -1.76 -18.03 7.99
C VAL A 454 -0.74 -18.46 9.04
N GLU A 455 0.42 -18.93 8.61
CA GLU A 455 1.52 -19.31 9.51
C GLU A 455 2.07 -18.09 10.26
N HIS A 456 2.30 -16.99 9.55
CA HIS A 456 2.69 -15.71 10.17
C HIS A 456 1.71 -15.27 11.25
N LEU A 457 0.40 -15.25 10.92
CA LEU A 457 -0.65 -14.89 11.88
C LEU A 457 -0.73 -15.87 13.05
N THR A 458 -0.49 -17.15 12.81
CA THR A 458 -0.42 -18.16 13.88
C THR A 458 0.74 -17.85 14.83
N GLY A 459 1.90 -17.47 14.31
CA GLY A 459 3.05 -16.99 15.09
C GLY A 459 2.72 -15.74 15.89
N TYR A 460 2.11 -14.74 15.25
CA TYR A 460 1.67 -13.50 15.91
C TYR A 460 0.71 -13.77 17.08
N ILE A 461 -0.33 -14.59 16.88
CA ILE A 461 -1.29 -14.94 17.92
C ILE A 461 -0.62 -15.70 19.07
N LYS A 462 0.23 -16.69 18.77
CA LYS A 462 0.95 -17.45 19.80
C LYS A 462 1.97 -16.61 20.57
N LYS A 463 2.50 -15.55 19.96
CA LYS A 463 3.44 -14.62 20.60
C LYS A 463 2.73 -13.63 21.51
N HIS A 464 1.66 -13.01 21.04
CA HIS A 464 1.03 -11.87 21.73
C HIS A 464 -0.23 -12.23 22.52
N TYR A 465 -0.91 -13.32 22.16
CA TYR A 465 -2.20 -13.73 22.73
C TYR A 465 -2.24 -15.22 23.10
N LYS A 466 -1.09 -15.76 23.53
CA LYS A 466 -0.89 -17.20 23.84
C LYS A 466 -1.95 -17.78 24.77
N GLY A 467 -2.24 -17.09 25.88
CA GLY A 467 -3.19 -17.54 26.90
C GLY A 467 -4.60 -17.69 26.33
N PHE A 468 -5.05 -16.66 25.60
CA PHE A 468 -6.34 -16.69 24.92
C PHE A 468 -6.45 -17.85 23.92
N TYR A 469 -5.47 -17.98 23.02
CA TYR A 469 -5.47 -19.05 22.01
C TYR A 469 -5.46 -20.46 22.64
N ASN A 470 -4.63 -20.68 23.66
CA ASN A 470 -4.55 -21.99 24.32
C ASN A 470 -5.85 -22.33 25.06
N ASN A 471 -6.47 -21.36 25.76
CA ASN A 471 -7.74 -21.59 26.44
C ASN A 471 -8.85 -21.99 25.46
N LEU A 472 -8.95 -21.29 24.31
CA LEU A 472 -9.89 -21.66 23.26
C LEU A 472 -9.57 -23.04 22.65
N LYS A 473 -8.28 -23.34 22.44
CA LYS A 473 -7.83 -24.64 21.91
C LYS A 473 -8.19 -25.79 22.83
N ASP A 474 -8.04 -25.62 24.15
CA ASP A 474 -8.41 -26.65 25.12
C ASP A 474 -9.92 -26.91 25.12
N ILE A 475 -10.74 -25.84 25.01
CA ILE A 475 -12.19 -25.98 24.84
C ILE A 475 -12.52 -26.71 23.52
N CYS A 476 -11.84 -26.36 22.42
CA CYS A 476 -12.05 -27.01 21.13
C CYS A 476 -11.72 -28.52 21.19
N LYS A 477 -10.64 -28.92 21.88
CA LYS A 477 -10.33 -30.33 22.12
C LYS A 477 -11.40 -31.04 22.92
N GLN A 478 -11.85 -30.41 24.01
CA GLN A 478 -12.86 -30.98 24.90
C GLN A 478 -14.17 -31.32 24.17
N TYR A 479 -14.61 -30.45 23.26
CA TYR A 479 -15.87 -30.62 22.53
C TYR A 479 -15.69 -31.10 21.08
N SER A 480 -14.47 -31.46 20.67
CA SER A 480 -14.13 -31.88 19.30
C SER A 480 -14.54 -30.85 18.24
N ILE A 481 -14.43 -29.56 18.57
CA ILE A 481 -14.70 -28.44 17.65
C ILE A 481 -13.45 -28.26 16.78
N ASN A 482 -13.63 -28.10 15.47
CA ASN A 482 -12.52 -27.82 14.53
C ASN A 482 -11.33 -28.79 14.70
N ASP A 483 -11.62 -30.09 14.86
CA ASP A 483 -10.62 -31.13 15.07
C ASP A 483 -9.67 -30.88 16.28
N GLY A 484 -10.17 -30.16 17.29
CA GLY A 484 -9.42 -29.83 18.50
C GLY A 484 -8.47 -28.64 18.37
N ASP A 485 -8.65 -27.78 17.37
CA ASP A 485 -7.88 -26.55 17.20
C ASP A 485 -8.74 -25.30 16.96
N VAL A 486 -8.12 -24.14 17.06
CA VAL A 486 -8.75 -22.85 16.73
C VAL A 486 -8.26 -22.40 15.36
N ASN A 487 -9.18 -22.23 14.42
CA ASN A 487 -8.83 -21.88 13.04
C ASN A 487 -8.60 -20.37 12.89
N ILE A 488 -7.48 -19.98 12.29
CA ILE A 488 -7.13 -18.57 12.04
C ILE A 488 -7.50 -18.22 10.60
N ILE A 489 -8.32 -17.18 10.43
CA ILE A 489 -8.77 -16.68 9.14
C ILE A 489 -8.22 -15.26 8.93
N PRO A 490 -7.30 -15.05 7.96
CA PRO A 490 -6.87 -13.71 7.57
C PRO A 490 -8.03 -12.96 6.90
N PHE A 491 -8.22 -11.70 7.29
CA PHE A 491 -9.28 -10.84 6.80
C PHE A 491 -8.76 -9.43 6.50
N THR A 492 -9.19 -8.87 5.37
CA THR A 492 -8.92 -7.49 4.97
C THR A 492 -10.12 -6.96 4.20
N MET A 493 -10.31 -5.65 4.23
CA MET A 493 -11.27 -4.95 3.39
C MET A 493 -10.75 -4.75 1.97
N GLY A 494 -9.45 -4.93 1.71
CA GLY A 494 -8.80 -4.50 0.48
C GLY A 494 -7.94 -3.28 0.73
N GLU A 495 -7.91 -2.34 -0.22
CA GLU A 495 -7.16 -1.11 -0.08
C GLU A 495 -7.95 -0.12 0.78
N VAL A 496 -7.37 0.37 1.87
CA VAL A 496 -8.00 1.32 2.80
C VAL A 496 -7.29 2.65 2.70
N CYS A 497 -8.01 3.77 2.78
CA CYS A 497 -7.45 5.12 2.74
C CYS A 497 -8.16 6.02 3.76
N PHE A 498 -7.41 6.91 4.41
CA PHE A 498 -7.90 7.89 5.39
C PHE A 498 -8.75 7.31 6.53
N GLN A 499 -8.48 6.04 6.89
CA GLN A 499 -9.19 5.24 7.91
C GLN A 499 -10.69 4.97 7.66
N SER A 500 -11.33 5.68 6.75
CA SER A 500 -12.78 5.66 6.54
C SER A 500 -13.19 5.15 5.16
N PHE A 501 -12.27 5.06 4.21
CA PHE A 501 -12.57 4.59 2.86
C PHE A 501 -11.90 3.27 2.56
N CYS A 502 -12.56 2.47 1.72
CA CYS A 502 -11.91 1.31 1.13
C CYS A 502 -12.34 1.05 -0.30
N ARG A 503 -11.44 0.44 -1.07
CA ARG A 503 -11.76 -0.28 -2.29
C ARG A 503 -11.90 -1.74 -1.93
N PHE A 504 -13.15 -2.20 -1.88
CA PHE A 504 -13.48 -3.48 -1.27
C PHE A 504 -12.97 -4.67 -2.10
N ASN A 505 -12.28 -5.61 -1.44
CA ASN A 505 -11.91 -6.90 -2.02
C ASN A 505 -12.69 -8.04 -1.33
N PRO A 506 -13.62 -8.73 -2.04
CA PRO A 506 -14.49 -9.71 -1.42
C PRO A 506 -13.80 -11.05 -1.09
N GLU A 507 -12.61 -11.35 -1.62
CA GLU A 507 -12.03 -12.70 -1.57
C GLU A 507 -11.87 -13.29 -0.16
N ARG A 508 -11.54 -12.46 0.84
CA ARG A 508 -11.47 -12.92 2.23
C ARG A 508 -12.85 -13.11 2.85
N ALA A 509 -13.80 -12.24 2.54
CA ALA A 509 -15.19 -12.37 2.97
C ALA A 509 -15.87 -13.61 2.39
N LYS A 510 -15.63 -13.93 1.11
CA LYS A 510 -16.15 -15.16 0.46
C LYS A 510 -15.78 -16.42 1.22
N LYS A 511 -14.55 -16.49 1.74
CA LYS A 511 -14.09 -17.63 2.55
C LYS A 511 -14.88 -17.76 3.85
N VAL A 512 -15.21 -16.64 4.51
CA VAL A 512 -16.02 -16.64 5.74
C VAL A 512 -17.48 -17.02 5.44
N VAL A 513 -18.07 -16.48 4.36
CA VAL A 513 -19.42 -16.86 3.91
C VAL A 513 -19.48 -18.37 3.65
N LYS A 514 -18.50 -18.93 2.96
CA LYS A 514 -18.40 -20.37 2.72
C LYS A 514 -18.33 -21.17 4.02
N VAL A 515 -17.51 -20.74 4.99
CA VAL A 515 -17.44 -21.39 6.32
C VAL A 515 -18.81 -21.41 7.00
N ILE A 516 -19.56 -20.31 6.95
CA ILE A 516 -20.91 -20.23 7.53
C ILE A 516 -21.88 -21.17 6.80
N MET A 517 -21.86 -21.19 5.46
CA MET A 517 -22.73 -22.08 4.68
C MET A 517 -22.40 -23.57 4.87
N ASP A 518 -21.12 -23.93 4.89
CA ASP A 518 -20.67 -25.32 5.01
C ASP A 518 -21.02 -25.93 6.39
N ARG A 519 -21.19 -25.09 7.42
CA ARG A 519 -21.48 -25.51 8.80
C ARG A 519 -22.89 -25.21 9.28
N SER A 520 -23.70 -24.51 8.49
CA SER A 520 -25.06 -24.18 8.88
C SER A 520 -26.02 -25.34 8.70
N VAL A 521 -27.06 -25.35 9.52
CA VAL A 521 -28.22 -26.24 9.38
C VAL A 521 -28.86 -26.00 8.02
N ILE A 522 -29.18 -27.09 7.33
CA ILE A 522 -29.82 -27.06 6.01
C ILE A 522 -31.28 -27.46 6.16
N LYS A 523 -32.19 -26.57 5.74
CA LYS A 523 -33.59 -26.93 5.48
C LYS A 523 -33.72 -27.30 4.00
N LYS A 524 -34.18 -28.52 3.70
CA LYS A 524 -34.62 -28.85 2.34
C LYS A 524 -35.84 -27.99 2.04
N LYS A 525 -35.97 -27.49 0.81
CA LYS A 525 -37.19 -26.83 0.34
C LYS A 525 -38.34 -27.86 0.42
N GLY A 526 -39.04 -27.88 1.55
CA GLY A 526 -40.28 -28.63 1.70
C GLY A 526 -41.33 -27.98 0.81
N ASN A 527 -42.17 -28.79 0.15
CA ASN A 527 -43.37 -28.28 -0.49
C ASN A 527 -44.13 -27.45 0.55
N TRP A 528 -44.16 -26.13 0.37
CA TRP A 528 -44.93 -25.14 1.14
C TRP A 528 -46.26 -25.70 1.68
N PHE A 529 -46.93 -26.56 0.90
CA PHE A 529 -48.20 -27.20 1.23
C PHE A 529 -48.21 -28.09 2.49
N THR A 530 -47.09 -28.67 2.94
CA THR A 530 -47.13 -29.60 4.10
C THR A 530 -47.05 -28.91 5.46
N ASP A 531 -46.54 -27.68 5.53
CA ASP A 531 -46.32 -26.98 6.81
C ASP A 531 -47.54 -26.16 7.25
N ILE A 532 -48.45 -25.80 6.33
CA ILE A 532 -49.71 -25.12 6.65
C ILE A 532 -50.74 -26.07 7.30
N LEU A 533 -50.64 -27.37 7.08
CA LEU A 533 -51.56 -28.37 7.67
C LEU A 533 -51.15 -28.82 9.09
N LYS A 534 -50.11 -28.21 9.68
CA LYS A 534 -49.63 -28.51 11.04
C LYS A 534 -49.68 -27.32 12.00
N GLN A 535 -50.27 -26.19 11.60
CA GLN A 535 -50.80 -25.17 12.51
C GLN A 535 -52.31 -25.33 12.56
#